data_AF-U7MT51-F1
#
_entry.id   AF-U7MT51-F1
#
_cell.length_a   1.000
_cell.length_b   1.000
_cell.length_c   1.000
_cell.angle_alpha   90.00
_cell.angle_beta   90.00
_cell.angle_gamma   90.00
#
_symmetry.space_group_name_H-M   'P 1'
#
loop_
_entity.id
_entity.type
_entity.pdbx_description
1 polymer ?
#
loop_
_entity_poly.entity_id
_entity_poly.type
_entity_poly.pdbx_seq_one_letter_code
_entity_poly.pdbx_strand_id
1 'polypeptide(L)'
;MAKLFFHQTKQPVVIIGLGRFGMALGEELVQSGVEVLGIDIDEAVVTKAASLLTHAVIAETTDQEALRQLGVHDAHRVVIGIGSDMGASLLTASAVMDLGVPNVWAKADNQQQAKILTQIGVHHVVRPERDTGRRVAHLIAGHVQEYIEFDSDFAMAKLAPPLWMHGRKVEQTPQGIAIVAVRSADAHFSTPPAGYVLRSGDLVIAAGRINDLDKFADS
;
A
#
# COMPACT_ATOMS: atom_id res chain seq x y z
N MET A 1 6.20 -30.93 28.43
CA MET A 1 6.61 -29.53 28.19
C MET A 1 6.94 -29.38 26.71
N ALA A 2 5.98 -28.93 25.90
CA ALA A 2 6.19 -28.34 24.58
C ALA A 2 4.92 -27.54 24.27
N LYS A 3 5.03 -26.21 24.29
CA LYS A 3 3.91 -25.29 24.09
C LYS A 3 3.35 -25.46 22.67
N LEU A 4 2.03 -25.61 22.60
CA LEU A 4 1.19 -25.35 21.44
C LEU A 4 1.67 -24.09 20.70
N PHE A 5 2.04 -24.22 19.42
CA PHE A 5 2.08 -23.08 18.52
C PHE A 5 0.63 -22.76 18.14
N PHE A 6 0.09 -21.71 18.75
CA PHE A 6 -1.14 -21.08 18.28
C PHE A 6 -0.93 -20.61 16.83
N HIS A 7 -1.67 -21.18 15.88
CA HIS A 7 -2.00 -20.43 14.66
C HIS A 7 -2.89 -19.26 15.11
N GLN A 8 -2.33 -18.05 15.22
CA GLN A 8 -3.15 -16.85 15.21
C GLN A 8 -3.79 -16.80 13.82
N THR A 9 -5.06 -17.20 13.70
CA THR A 9 -5.84 -16.90 12.51
C THR A 9 -5.83 -15.38 12.32
N LYS A 10 -5.31 -14.91 11.18
CA LYS A 10 -5.33 -13.48 10.87
C LYS A 10 -6.80 -13.05 10.83
N GLN A 11 -7.15 -11.99 11.55
CA GLN A 11 -8.53 -11.49 11.63
C GLN A 11 -9.12 -11.30 10.22
N PRO A 12 -10.37 -11.71 9.95
CA PRO A 12 -10.96 -11.56 8.63
C PRO A 12 -11.00 -10.10 8.18
N VAL A 13 -11.01 -9.88 6.87
CA VAL A 13 -11.15 -8.55 6.26
C VAL A 13 -12.41 -8.54 5.39
N VAL A 14 -13.26 -7.53 5.59
CA VAL A 14 -14.40 -7.28 4.70
C VAL A 14 -13.97 -6.27 3.65
N ILE A 15 -14.23 -6.57 2.38
CA ILE A 15 -13.97 -5.66 1.25
C ILE A 15 -15.31 -5.35 0.59
N ILE A 16 -15.69 -4.07 0.60
CA ILE A 16 -16.91 -3.55 -0.02
C ILE A 16 -16.55 -2.83 -1.32
N GLY A 17 -17.06 -3.30 -2.45
CA GLY A 17 -16.68 -2.86 -3.79
C GLY A 17 -15.48 -3.65 -4.32
N LEU A 18 -15.78 -4.61 -5.20
CA LEU A 18 -14.88 -5.60 -5.79
C LEU A 18 -14.49 -5.24 -7.24
N GLY A 19 -14.35 -3.93 -7.50
CA GLY A 19 -13.70 -3.45 -8.72
C GLY A 19 -12.22 -3.85 -8.79
N ARG A 20 -11.47 -3.25 -9.72
CA ARG A 20 -10.04 -3.59 -9.94
C ARG A 20 -9.19 -3.54 -8.67
N PHE A 21 -9.38 -2.53 -7.83
CA PHE A 21 -8.64 -2.38 -6.59
C PHE A 21 -9.07 -3.39 -5.52
N GLY A 22 -10.38 -3.49 -5.25
CA GLY A 22 -10.91 -4.39 -4.21
C GLY A 22 -10.62 -5.86 -4.50
N MET A 23 -10.75 -6.28 -5.76
CA MET A 23 -10.41 -7.65 -6.17
C MET A 23 -8.91 -7.95 -5.99
N ALA A 24 -8.03 -7.09 -6.50
CA ALA A 24 -6.58 -7.29 -6.38
C ALA A 24 -6.13 -7.33 -4.91
N LEU A 25 -6.70 -6.47 -4.06
CA LEU A 25 -6.44 -6.48 -2.63
C LEU A 25 -6.93 -7.78 -1.97
N GLY A 26 -8.13 -8.23 -2.31
CA GLY A 26 -8.71 -9.46 -1.78
C GLY A 26 -7.88 -10.69 -2.14
N GLU A 27 -7.46 -10.81 -3.40
CA GLU A 27 -6.60 -11.90 -3.85
C GLU A 27 -5.27 -11.96 -3.08
N GLU A 28 -4.59 -10.82 -2.90
CA GLU A 28 -3.33 -10.74 -2.16
C GLU A 28 -3.49 -11.10 -0.68
N LEU A 29 -4.60 -10.67 -0.07
CA LEU A 29 -4.93 -11.01 1.32
C LEU A 29 -5.16 -12.51 1.49
N VAL A 30 -5.91 -13.14 0.57
CA VAL A 30 -6.15 -14.59 0.58
C VAL A 30 -4.85 -15.36 0.39
N GLN A 31 -3.99 -14.95 -0.56
CA GLN A 31 -2.67 -15.54 -0.77
C GLN A 31 -1.79 -15.43 0.49
N SER A 32 -1.96 -14.33 1.24
CA SER A 32 -1.31 -14.11 2.53
C SER A 32 -1.95 -14.85 3.71
N GLY A 33 -2.95 -15.70 3.48
CA GLY A 33 -3.64 -16.49 4.51
C GLY A 33 -4.60 -15.69 5.38
N VAL A 34 -5.16 -14.60 4.86
CA VAL A 34 -6.23 -13.82 5.52
C VAL A 34 -7.57 -14.21 4.90
N GLU A 35 -8.57 -14.47 5.75
CA GLU A 35 -9.93 -14.69 5.25
C GLU A 35 -10.55 -13.39 4.77
N VAL A 36 -11.19 -13.43 3.61
CA VAL A 36 -11.80 -12.26 2.97
C VAL A 36 -13.28 -12.50 2.68
N LEU A 37 -14.13 -11.59 3.16
CA LEU A 37 -15.51 -11.44 2.71
C LEU A 37 -15.57 -10.29 1.70
N GLY A 38 -15.79 -10.62 0.43
CA GLY A 38 -16.06 -9.64 -0.61
C GLY A 38 -17.55 -9.31 -0.70
N ILE A 39 -17.88 -8.03 -0.86
CA ILE A 39 -19.26 -7.56 -1.05
C ILE A 39 -19.26 -6.64 -2.27
N ASP A 40 -20.15 -6.89 -3.22
CA ASP A 40 -20.40 -5.99 -4.36
C ASP A 40 -21.89 -6.02 -4.71
N ILE A 41 -22.38 -5.00 -5.42
CA ILE A 41 -23.77 -4.95 -5.88
C ILE A 41 -23.94 -5.70 -7.21
N ASP A 42 -22.88 -5.85 -7.99
CA ASP A 42 -22.91 -6.51 -9.29
C ASP A 42 -22.69 -8.03 -9.15
N GLU A 43 -23.73 -8.79 -9.49
CA GLU A 43 -23.72 -10.26 -9.50
C GLU A 43 -22.59 -10.86 -10.33
N ALA A 44 -22.25 -10.27 -11.48
CA ALA A 44 -21.18 -10.77 -12.33
C ALA A 44 -19.82 -10.59 -11.66
N VAL A 45 -19.63 -9.48 -10.93
CA VAL A 45 -18.41 -9.23 -10.14
C VAL A 45 -18.30 -10.24 -8.99
N VAL A 46 -19.39 -10.45 -8.24
CA VAL A 46 -19.43 -11.41 -7.13
C VAL A 46 -19.18 -12.84 -7.60
N THR A 47 -19.76 -13.24 -8.73
CA THR A 47 -19.55 -14.56 -9.33
C THR A 47 -18.07 -14.80 -9.64
N LYS A 48 -17.37 -13.80 -10.18
CA LYS A 48 -15.92 -13.88 -10.39
C LYS A 48 -15.18 -13.98 -9.05
N ALA A 49 -15.54 -13.14 -8.09
CA ALA A 49 -14.92 -13.10 -6.77
C ALA A 49 -15.05 -14.40 -5.99
N ALA A 50 -16.15 -15.14 -6.14
CA ALA A 50 -16.40 -16.40 -5.44
C ALA A 50 -15.35 -17.49 -5.71
N SER A 51 -14.63 -17.40 -6.84
CA SER A 51 -13.53 -18.31 -7.17
C SER A 51 -12.17 -17.88 -6.63
N LEU A 52 -12.06 -16.65 -6.10
CA LEU A 52 -10.81 -15.98 -5.74
C LEU A 52 -10.73 -15.61 -4.26
N LEU A 53 -11.88 -15.32 -3.64
CA LEU A 53 -12.01 -14.91 -2.25
C LEU A 53 -12.53 -16.04 -1.37
N THR A 54 -12.41 -15.90 -0.04
CA THR A 54 -12.95 -16.89 0.91
C THR A 54 -14.47 -16.94 0.84
N HIS A 55 -15.11 -15.77 0.80
CA HIS A 55 -16.55 -15.60 0.62
C HIS A 55 -16.81 -14.37 -0.24
N ALA A 56 -17.89 -14.40 -1.03
CA ALA A 56 -18.35 -13.25 -1.80
C ALA A 56 -19.89 -13.18 -1.78
N VAL A 57 -20.44 -11.99 -1.57
CA VAL A 57 -21.89 -11.77 -1.40
C VAL A 57 -22.36 -10.57 -2.21
N ILE A 58 -23.57 -10.67 -2.77
CA ILE A 58 -24.24 -9.58 -3.47
C ILE A 58 -25.03 -8.76 -2.46
N ALA A 59 -24.73 -7.48 -2.31
CA ALA A 59 -25.50 -6.59 -1.44
C ALA A 59 -25.34 -5.10 -1.81
N GLU A 60 -26.39 -4.33 -1.54
CA GLU A 60 -26.36 -2.87 -1.54
C GLU A 60 -25.80 -2.39 -0.19
N THR A 61 -24.64 -1.74 -0.22
CA THR A 61 -23.90 -1.36 0.99
C THR A 61 -24.15 0.06 1.46
N THR A 62 -24.99 0.82 0.73
CA THR A 62 -25.51 2.10 1.22
C THR A 62 -26.58 1.94 2.30
N ASP A 63 -27.11 0.73 2.48
CA ASP A 63 -28.02 0.36 3.57
C ASP A 63 -27.25 -0.21 4.77
N GLN A 64 -27.29 0.50 5.90
CA GLN A 64 -26.66 0.07 7.14
C GLN A 64 -27.22 -1.26 7.66
N GLU A 65 -28.51 -1.53 7.47
CA GLU A 65 -29.13 -2.77 7.95
C GLU A 65 -28.65 -3.97 7.14
N ALA A 66 -28.47 -3.82 5.82
CA ALA A 66 -27.84 -4.84 4.98
C ALA A 66 -26.41 -5.17 5.47
N LEU A 67 -25.61 -4.15 5.80
CA LEU A 67 -24.27 -4.33 6.37
C LEU A 67 -24.32 -5.04 7.73
N ARG A 68 -25.31 -4.74 8.59
CA ARG A 68 -25.50 -5.45 9.87
C ARG A 68 -25.81 -6.92 9.67
N GLN A 69 -26.73 -7.25 8.77
CA GLN A 69 -27.13 -8.63 8.46
C GLN A 69 -25.97 -9.46 7.91
N LEU A 70 -25.03 -8.82 7.22
CA LEU A 70 -23.79 -9.44 6.73
C LEU A 70 -22.68 -9.54 7.79
N GLY A 71 -22.93 -9.10 9.03
CA GLY A 71 -21.96 -9.18 10.12
C GLY A 71 -20.83 -8.15 10.04
N VAL A 72 -20.97 -7.08 9.25
CA VAL A 72 -19.91 -6.07 9.06
C VAL A 72 -19.56 -5.35 10.37
N HIS A 73 -20.52 -5.22 11.28
CA HIS A 73 -20.32 -4.62 12.60
C HIS A 73 -19.39 -5.42 13.53
N ASP A 74 -19.26 -6.74 13.29
CA ASP A 74 -18.33 -7.60 14.03
C ASP A 74 -16.94 -7.63 13.40
N ALA A 75 -16.77 -7.04 12.21
CA ALA A 75 -15.50 -7.03 11.50
C ALA A 75 -14.49 -6.11 12.20
N HIS A 76 -13.26 -6.60 12.38
CA HIS A 76 -12.18 -5.76 12.89
C HIS A 76 -11.65 -4.79 11.82
N ARG A 77 -11.73 -5.18 10.54
CA ARG A 77 -11.17 -4.45 9.39
C ARG A 77 -12.14 -4.45 8.22
N VAL A 78 -12.47 -3.26 7.73
CA VAL A 78 -13.29 -3.05 6.52
C VAL A 78 -12.52 -2.19 5.53
N VAL A 79 -12.56 -2.56 4.25
CA VAL A 79 -12.01 -1.78 3.13
C VAL A 79 -13.13 -1.43 2.17
N ILE A 80 -13.30 -0.13 1.90
CA ILE A 80 -14.28 0.40 0.95
C ILE A 80 -13.54 0.71 -0.36
N GLY A 81 -13.68 -0.19 -1.33
CA GLY A 81 -13.11 -0.13 -2.67
C GLY A 81 -14.01 0.51 -3.73
N ILE A 82 -15.15 1.09 -3.35
CA ILE A 82 -16.08 1.77 -4.28
C ILE A 82 -15.45 3.08 -4.79
N GLY A 83 -15.15 3.14 -6.08
CA GLY A 83 -14.55 4.32 -6.74
C GLY A 83 -15.52 5.10 -7.63
N SER A 84 -16.07 4.42 -8.65
CA SER A 84 -16.80 5.07 -9.75
C SER A 84 -18.09 5.77 -9.33
N ASP A 85 -18.70 5.36 -8.22
CA ASP A 85 -19.84 6.04 -7.62
C ASP A 85 -19.42 6.69 -6.29
N MET A 86 -19.20 8.00 -6.34
CA MET A 86 -18.85 8.78 -5.16
C MET A 86 -19.98 8.77 -4.12
N GLY A 87 -21.25 8.79 -4.54
CA GLY A 87 -22.38 8.77 -3.63
C GLY A 87 -22.43 7.47 -2.84
N ALA A 88 -22.36 6.34 -3.52
CA ALA A 88 -22.34 5.02 -2.90
C ALA A 88 -21.13 4.83 -1.98
N SER A 89 -19.94 5.29 -2.39
CA SER A 89 -18.71 5.25 -1.60
C SER A 89 -18.85 6.00 -0.28
N LEU A 90 -19.38 7.23 -0.32
CA LEU A 90 -19.54 8.08 0.87
C LEU A 90 -20.66 7.58 1.80
N LEU A 91 -21.79 7.13 1.25
CA LEU A 91 -22.89 6.57 2.04
C LEU A 91 -22.47 5.27 2.73
N THR A 92 -21.80 4.37 2.00
CA THR A 92 -21.22 3.15 2.58
C THR A 92 -20.23 3.48 3.69
N ALA A 93 -19.35 4.48 3.48
CA ALA A 93 -18.41 4.91 4.52
C ALA A 93 -19.10 5.42 5.78
N SER A 94 -20.14 6.24 5.63
CA SER A 94 -20.95 6.69 6.77
C SER A 94 -21.54 5.50 7.53
N ALA A 95 -22.20 4.57 6.81
CA ALA A 95 -22.84 3.41 7.41
C ALA A 95 -21.84 2.52 8.15
N VAL A 96 -20.67 2.23 7.57
CA VAL A 96 -19.61 1.44 8.20
C VAL A 96 -19.06 2.13 9.45
N MET A 97 -18.87 3.45 9.42
CA MET A 97 -18.41 4.19 10.60
C MET A 97 -19.46 4.18 11.72
N ASP A 98 -20.74 4.30 11.39
CA ASP A 98 -21.85 4.21 12.36
C ASP A 98 -21.98 2.82 12.99
N LEU A 99 -21.46 1.77 12.33
CA LEU A 99 -21.36 0.42 12.92
C LEU A 99 -20.23 0.28 13.94
N GLY A 100 -19.36 1.29 14.10
CA GLY A 100 -18.28 1.28 15.08
C GLY A 100 -17.11 0.37 14.71
N VAL A 101 -16.91 0.11 13.41
CA VAL A 101 -15.82 -0.73 12.92
C VAL A 101 -14.46 -0.13 13.33
N PRO A 102 -13.57 -0.87 14.01
CA PRO A 102 -12.34 -0.30 14.59
C PRO A 102 -11.30 0.18 13.58
N ASN A 103 -11.28 -0.39 12.38
CA ASN A 103 -10.27 -0.08 11.37
C ASN A 103 -10.91 -0.08 9.97
N VAL A 104 -11.00 1.11 9.38
CA VAL A 104 -11.72 1.35 8.13
C VAL A 104 -10.78 2.02 7.15
N TRP A 105 -10.62 1.39 5.99
CA TRP A 105 -9.88 1.91 4.86
C TRP A 105 -10.86 2.29 3.76
N ALA A 106 -10.63 3.39 3.05
CA ALA A 106 -11.42 3.75 1.88
C ALA A 106 -10.55 4.22 0.72
N LYS A 107 -10.91 3.77 -0.48
CA LYS A 107 -10.37 4.26 -1.74
C LYS A 107 -10.98 5.62 -2.05
N ALA A 108 -10.16 6.57 -2.48
CA ALA A 108 -10.61 7.81 -3.09
C ALA A 108 -10.03 7.96 -4.51
N ASP A 109 -10.89 8.24 -5.49
CA ASP A 109 -10.47 8.47 -6.88
C ASP A 109 -9.88 9.88 -7.07
N ASN A 110 -10.31 10.84 -6.25
CA ASN A 110 -9.83 12.23 -6.31
C ASN A 110 -9.62 12.86 -4.92
N GLN A 111 -9.05 14.08 -4.90
CA GLN A 111 -8.69 14.77 -3.65
C GLN A 111 -9.92 15.24 -2.87
N GLN A 112 -11.00 15.62 -3.56
CA GLN A 112 -12.25 16.06 -2.94
C GLN A 112 -12.91 14.90 -2.20
N GLN A 113 -13.05 13.73 -2.83
CA GLN A 113 -13.56 12.51 -2.19
C GLN A 113 -12.68 12.12 -0.99
N ALA A 114 -11.35 12.18 -1.13
CA ALA A 114 -10.45 11.87 -0.02
C ALA A 114 -10.67 12.78 1.20
N LYS A 115 -10.88 14.08 0.96
CA LYS A 115 -11.19 15.05 2.01
C LYS A 115 -12.51 14.72 2.71
N ILE A 116 -13.55 14.37 1.96
CA ILE A 116 -14.87 14.04 2.53
C ILE A 116 -14.80 12.74 3.34
N LEU A 117 -14.16 11.69 2.82
CA LEU A 117 -13.96 10.42 3.56
C LEU A 117 -13.23 10.65 4.90
N THR A 118 -12.23 11.54 4.90
CA THR A 118 -11.53 11.93 6.13
C THR A 118 -12.47 12.65 7.11
N GLN A 119 -13.36 13.52 6.61
CA GLN A 119 -14.34 14.23 7.43
C GLN A 119 -15.43 13.31 8.01
N ILE A 120 -15.78 12.23 7.30
CA ILE A 120 -16.68 11.17 7.80
C ILE A 120 -16.03 10.39 8.96
N GLY A 121 -14.70 10.44 9.08
CA GLY A 121 -13.96 9.75 10.14
C GLY A 121 -13.33 8.44 9.70
N VAL A 122 -13.25 8.16 8.38
CA VAL A 122 -12.51 6.99 7.88
C VAL A 122 -11.05 7.06 8.35
N HIS A 123 -10.60 5.98 8.98
CA HIS A 123 -9.28 5.89 9.61
C HIS A 123 -8.13 6.02 8.60
N HIS A 124 -8.29 5.41 7.42
CA HIS A 124 -7.26 5.39 6.38
C HIS A 124 -7.87 5.67 5.00
N VAL A 125 -7.39 6.72 4.34
CA VAL A 125 -7.81 7.07 2.98
C VAL A 125 -6.65 6.88 2.02
N VAL A 126 -6.84 6.05 0.98
CA VAL A 126 -5.81 5.72 -0.02
C VAL A 126 -6.21 6.20 -1.41
N ARG A 127 -5.23 6.52 -2.26
CA ARG A 127 -5.45 6.98 -3.64
C ARG A 127 -4.61 6.15 -4.61
N PRO A 128 -4.95 4.86 -4.82
CA PRO A 128 -4.07 3.88 -5.45
C PRO A 128 -3.50 4.32 -6.80
N GLU A 129 -4.34 4.90 -7.66
CA GLU A 129 -3.96 5.38 -8.99
C GLU A 129 -2.99 6.57 -8.91
N ARG A 130 -3.22 7.51 -8.00
CA ARG A 130 -2.32 8.66 -7.79
C ARG A 130 -0.99 8.20 -7.18
N ASP A 131 -1.05 7.35 -6.17
CA ASP A 131 0.13 6.89 -5.44
C ASP A 131 1.03 6.04 -6.33
N THR A 132 0.43 5.11 -7.09
CA THR A 132 1.13 4.31 -8.10
C THR A 132 1.61 5.17 -9.26
N GLY A 133 0.79 6.10 -9.75
CA GLY A 133 1.17 7.01 -10.82
C GLY A 133 2.37 7.88 -10.45
N ARG A 134 2.40 8.42 -9.23
CA ARG A 134 3.55 9.14 -8.68
C ARG A 134 4.78 8.25 -8.63
N ARG A 135 4.65 7.04 -8.10
CA ARG A 135 5.77 6.07 -8.06
C ARG A 135 6.32 5.79 -9.46
N VAL A 136 5.45 5.46 -10.41
CA VAL A 136 5.83 5.16 -11.80
C VAL A 136 6.47 6.38 -12.48
N ALA A 137 5.98 7.59 -12.23
CA ALA A 137 6.58 8.80 -12.77
C ALA A 137 8.04 8.99 -12.34
N HIS A 138 8.36 8.74 -11.06
CA HIS A 138 9.75 8.79 -10.58
C HIS A 138 10.63 7.70 -11.21
N LEU A 139 10.07 6.49 -11.42
CA LEU A 139 10.80 5.41 -12.11
C LEU A 139 11.11 5.77 -13.57
N ILE A 140 10.16 6.39 -14.28
CA ILE A 140 10.33 6.82 -15.68
C ILE A 140 11.30 7.99 -15.78
N ALA A 141 11.27 8.92 -14.82
CA ALA A 141 12.19 10.07 -14.79
C ALA A 141 13.67 9.63 -14.75
N GLY A 142 13.95 8.40 -14.30
CA GLY A 142 15.22 7.71 -14.58
C GLY A 142 16.21 7.66 -13.41
N HIS A 143 15.81 8.13 -12.22
CA HIS A 143 16.77 8.38 -11.14
C HIS A 143 16.68 7.36 -9.99
N VAL A 144 15.61 6.56 -9.95
CA VAL A 144 15.35 5.57 -8.90
C VAL A 144 14.75 4.30 -9.50
N GLN A 145 15.30 3.13 -9.18
CA GLN A 145 14.80 1.80 -9.61
C GLN A 145 13.64 1.29 -8.75
N GLU A 146 13.62 1.61 -7.45
CA GLU A 146 12.52 1.29 -6.52
C GLU A 146 12.39 2.42 -5.49
N TYR A 147 11.19 2.97 -5.31
CA TYR A 147 10.92 4.15 -4.48
C TYR A 147 9.84 3.83 -3.44
N ILE A 148 10.15 4.07 -2.16
CA ILE A 148 9.21 4.00 -1.03
C ILE A 148 9.19 5.37 -0.35
N GLU A 149 8.05 6.04 -0.39
CA GLU A 149 7.83 7.30 0.32
C GLU A 149 7.40 7.00 1.76
N PHE A 150 8.09 7.58 2.74
CA PHE A 150 7.75 7.45 4.16
C PHE A 150 6.95 8.66 4.65
N ASP A 151 7.22 9.84 4.09
CA ASP A 151 6.49 11.09 4.32
C ASP A 151 6.55 11.93 3.03
N SER A 152 5.69 12.94 2.93
CA SER A 152 5.51 13.85 1.80
C SER A 152 6.78 14.45 1.19
N ASP A 153 7.90 14.49 1.92
CA ASP A 153 9.20 14.98 1.46
C ASP A 153 10.37 14.06 1.87
N PHE A 154 10.11 12.79 2.22
CA PHE A 154 11.16 11.83 2.61
C PHE A 154 10.92 10.45 2.03
N ALA A 155 11.94 9.89 1.40
CA ALA A 155 11.85 8.62 0.71
C ALA A 155 13.09 7.76 0.88
N MET A 156 12.92 6.49 0.53
CA MET A 156 14.00 5.55 0.31
C MET A 156 13.96 5.06 -1.13
N ALA A 157 15.11 5.07 -1.76
CA ALA A 157 15.29 4.87 -3.19
C ALA A 157 16.39 3.86 -3.43
N LYS A 158 16.13 2.85 -4.27
CA LYS A 158 17.15 2.00 -4.86
C LYS A 158 17.69 2.69 -6.10
N LEU A 159 18.99 2.98 -6.15
CA LEU A 159 19.60 3.69 -7.27
C LEU A 159 21.02 3.17 -7.54
N ALA A 160 21.53 3.42 -8.74
CA ALA A 160 22.95 3.24 -9.03
C ALA A 160 23.70 4.45 -8.47
N PRO A 161 24.82 4.27 -7.75
CA PRO A 161 25.55 5.40 -7.22
C PRO A 161 26.09 6.26 -8.38
N PRO A 162 26.05 7.59 -8.26
CA PRO A 162 26.53 8.51 -9.29
C PRO A 162 28.02 8.28 -9.59
N LEU A 163 28.45 8.61 -10.81
CA LEU A 163 29.82 8.33 -11.29
C LEU A 163 30.89 8.93 -10.37
N TRP A 164 30.65 10.13 -9.84
CA TRP A 164 31.61 10.81 -8.96
C TRP A 164 31.77 10.14 -7.59
N MET A 165 30.82 9.29 -7.16
CA MET A 165 30.92 8.47 -5.95
C MET A 165 31.67 7.16 -6.18
N HIS A 166 31.97 6.77 -7.42
CA HIS A 166 32.71 5.55 -7.69
C HIS A 166 34.15 5.69 -7.16
N GLY A 167 34.63 4.68 -6.43
CA GLY A 167 35.91 4.72 -5.74
C GLY A 167 35.90 5.50 -4.42
N ARG A 168 34.77 6.09 -4.02
CA ARG A 168 34.59 6.77 -2.73
C ARG A 168 33.91 5.88 -1.72
N LYS A 169 34.16 6.17 -0.44
CA LYS A 169 33.53 5.48 0.66
C LYS A 169 32.09 5.96 0.87
N VAL A 170 31.20 5.09 1.34
CA VAL A 170 29.80 5.44 1.63
C VAL A 170 29.66 6.58 2.65
N GLU A 171 30.61 6.74 3.58
CA GLU A 171 30.62 7.84 4.55
C GLU A 171 30.90 9.22 3.91
N GLN A 172 31.33 9.25 2.65
CA GLN A 172 31.57 10.47 1.89
C GLN A 172 30.34 10.91 1.09
N THR A 173 29.21 10.21 1.25
CA THR A 173 27.90 10.60 0.69
C THR A 173 27.50 11.98 1.22
N PRO A 174 26.86 12.85 0.41
CA PRO A 174 26.47 14.19 0.84
C PRO A 174 25.54 14.16 2.07
N GLN A 175 25.64 15.21 2.87
CA GLN A 175 24.73 15.41 4.00
C GLN A 175 23.27 15.45 3.52
N GLY A 176 22.38 14.76 4.23
CA GLY A 176 20.97 14.64 3.84
C GLY A 176 20.64 13.33 3.11
N ILE A 177 21.66 12.54 2.72
CA ILE A 177 21.50 11.23 2.11
C ILE A 177 22.22 10.18 2.97
N ALA A 178 21.49 9.13 3.33
CA ALA A 178 22.02 7.99 4.06
C ALA A 178 21.99 6.75 3.16
N ILE A 179 23.15 6.14 2.90
CA ILE A 179 23.22 4.83 2.26
C ILE A 179 22.93 3.75 3.32
N VAL A 180 21.81 3.08 3.17
CA VAL A 180 21.29 2.08 4.13
C VAL A 180 21.77 0.68 3.79
N ALA A 181 21.80 0.35 2.49
CA ALA A 181 22.24 -0.95 2.01
C ALA A 181 23.02 -0.79 0.70
N VAL A 182 23.95 -1.70 0.47
CA VAL A 182 24.70 -1.83 -0.78
C VAL A 182 24.56 -3.25 -1.30
N ARG A 183 24.58 -3.38 -2.62
CA ARG A 183 24.62 -4.66 -3.32
C ARG A 183 25.66 -4.56 -4.41
N SER A 184 26.72 -5.34 -4.29
CA SER A 184 27.69 -5.47 -5.38
C SER A 184 27.11 -6.34 -6.51
N ALA A 185 27.67 -6.22 -7.71
CA ALA A 185 27.27 -7.03 -8.85
C ALA A 185 27.24 -8.51 -8.43
N ASP A 186 26.06 -9.14 -8.56
CA ASP A 186 25.76 -10.54 -8.21
C ASP A 186 25.67 -10.92 -6.71
N ALA A 187 25.59 -9.95 -5.80
CA ALA A 187 25.34 -10.18 -4.38
C ALA A 187 23.89 -9.89 -3.95
N HIS A 188 23.53 -10.26 -2.71
CA HIS A 188 22.33 -9.76 -2.02
C HIS A 188 22.60 -8.39 -1.39
N PHE A 189 21.54 -7.63 -1.08
CA PHE A 189 21.69 -6.39 -0.32
C PHE A 189 22.17 -6.69 1.11
N SER A 190 23.15 -5.92 1.57
CA SER A 190 23.64 -5.95 2.95
C SER A 190 23.91 -4.54 3.45
N THR A 191 23.91 -4.35 4.76
CA THR A 191 24.41 -3.10 5.37
C THR A 191 25.88 -2.89 4.95
N PRO A 192 26.26 -1.70 4.46
CA PRO A 192 27.64 -1.45 4.07
C PRO A 192 28.54 -1.56 5.31
N PRO A 193 29.63 -2.35 5.26
CA PRO A 193 30.64 -2.30 6.32
C PRO A 193 31.31 -0.92 6.36
N ALA A 194 31.90 -0.57 7.50
CA ALA A 194 32.63 0.68 7.66
C ALA A 194 33.75 0.78 6.60
N GLY A 195 33.77 1.91 5.89
CA GLY A 195 34.70 2.18 4.80
C GLY A 195 34.40 1.46 3.49
N TYR A 196 33.18 0.91 3.31
CA TYR A 196 32.77 0.32 2.04
C TYR A 196 32.94 1.33 0.90
N VAL A 197 33.64 0.93 -0.16
CA VAL A 197 33.91 1.74 -1.33
C VAL A 197 32.93 1.38 -2.45
N LEU A 198 32.16 2.37 -2.91
CA LEU A 198 31.20 2.19 -3.99
C LEU A 198 31.90 1.96 -5.32
N ARG A 199 31.41 1.00 -6.10
CA ARG A 199 31.99 0.62 -7.40
C ARG A 199 30.96 0.71 -8.52
N SER A 200 31.47 0.72 -9.75
CA SER A 200 30.62 0.55 -10.92
C SER A 200 29.89 -0.79 -10.86
N GLY A 201 28.59 -0.79 -11.15
CA GLY A 201 27.72 -1.96 -11.06
C GLY A 201 27.10 -2.21 -9.68
N ASP A 202 27.52 -1.48 -8.64
CA ASP A 202 26.84 -1.53 -7.34
C ASP A 202 25.43 -0.92 -7.46
N LEU A 203 24.50 -1.42 -6.66
CA LEU A 203 23.24 -0.73 -6.35
C LEU A 203 23.23 -0.34 -4.88
N VAL A 204 22.66 0.81 -4.59
CA VAL A 204 22.49 1.31 -3.23
C VAL A 204 21.02 1.50 -2.90
N ILE A 205 20.66 1.25 -1.65
CA ILE A 205 19.42 1.73 -1.05
C ILE A 205 19.79 2.99 -0.26
N ALA A 206 19.31 4.13 -0.71
CA ALA A 206 19.55 5.43 -0.11
C ALA A 206 18.26 5.99 0.50
N ALA A 207 18.37 6.70 1.63
CA ALA A 207 17.26 7.41 2.26
C ALA A 207 17.59 8.90 2.39
N GLY A 208 16.60 9.76 2.17
CA GLY A 208 16.79 11.21 2.19
C GLY A 208 15.55 11.96 1.73
N ARG A 209 15.66 13.30 1.60
CA ARG A 209 14.61 14.08 0.96
C ARG A 209 14.56 13.77 -0.53
N ILE A 210 13.36 13.80 -1.12
CA ILE A 210 13.13 13.44 -2.52
C ILE A 210 14.04 14.26 -3.46
N ASN A 211 14.04 15.59 -3.27
CA ASN A 211 14.86 16.50 -4.08
C ASN A 211 16.38 16.26 -3.95
N ASP A 212 16.84 15.79 -2.79
CA ASP A 212 18.26 15.53 -2.56
C ASP A 212 18.67 14.19 -3.17
N LEU A 213 17.78 13.18 -3.08
CA LEU A 213 17.97 11.89 -3.74
C LEU A 213 18.02 12.03 -5.26
N ASP A 214 17.14 12.83 -5.86
CA ASP A 214 17.14 13.09 -7.30
C ASP A 214 18.45 13.76 -7.75
N LYS A 215 18.87 14.84 -7.08
CA LYS A 215 20.14 15.52 -7.38
C LYS A 215 21.35 14.59 -7.25
N PHE A 216 21.31 13.69 -6.26
CA PHE A 216 22.40 12.73 -6.05
C PHE A 216 22.45 11.68 -7.15
N ALA A 217 21.31 11.18 -7.61
CA ALA A 217 21.24 10.24 -8.72
C ALA A 217 21.64 10.86 -10.06
N ASP A 218 21.42 12.17 -10.24
CA ASP A 218 21.71 12.93 -11.48
C ASP A 218 23.15 13.37 -11.69
N SER A 219 23.97 13.29 -10.64
CA SER A 219 25.33 13.84 -10.63
C SER A 219 26.39 12.86 -11.16
#